data_AF-A0AAD9WER2-F1
#
_entry.id   AF-A0AAD9WER2-F1
#
_cell.length_a   1.000
_cell.length_b   1.000
_cell.length_c   1.000
_cell.angle_alpha   90.00
_cell.angle_beta   90.00
_cell.angle_gamma   90.00
#
_symmetry.space_group_name_H-M   'P 1'
#
loop_
_entity.id
_entity.type
_entity.pdbx_description
1 polymer ?
#
loop_
_entity_poly.entity_id
_entity_poly.type
_entity_poly.pdbx_seq_one_letter_code
_entity_poly.pdbx_strand_id
1 'polypeptide(L)'
;MSTQSPPSSESAALLCATYSSPSNASFTHTMSLSTLPRTTAQKKTYLAALRQATAQMQEVVNKELTARMEEDNKKAAEGKDSVVNCGKGQVDEKMEEENYGEEVVEEG
;
A
#
# COMPACT_ATOMS: atom_id res chain seq x y z
N MET A 1 5.17 56.70 3.64
CA MET A 1 4.54 55.48 4.20
C MET A 1 4.62 54.41 3.14
N SER A 2 5.55 53.46 3.26
CA SER A 2 5.73 52.38 2.26
C SER A 2 4.69 51.29 2.49
N THR A 3 3.87 51.02 1.47
CA THR A 3 2.89 49.93 1.48
C THR A 3 3.61 48.61 1.22
N GLN A 4 3.84 47.83 2.28
CA GLN A 4 4.33 46.46 2.17
C GLN A 4 3.14 45.56 1.78
N SER A 5 3.15 45.08 0.54
CA SER A 5 2.22 44.04 0.06
C SER A 5 2.37 42.76 0.89
N PRO A 6 1.28 42.03 1.19
CA PRO A 6 1.36 40.77 1.94
C PRO A 6 2.10 39.70 1.12
N PRO A 7 2.80 38.74 1.75
CA PRO A 7 3.40 37.63 1.05
C PRO A 7 2.28 36.83 0.38
N SER A 8 2.37 36.65 -0.94
CA SER A 8 1.45 35.78 -1.67
C SER A 8 1.58 34.38 -1.10
N SER A 9 0.56 33.90 -0.38
CA SER A 9 0.47 32.51 0.07
C SER A 9 0.49 31.60 -1.17
N GLU A 10 1.64 31.05 -1.51
CA GLU A 10 1.72 29.98 -2.50
C GLU A 10 1.16 28.70 -1.88
N SER A 11 -0.04 28.30 -2.29
CA SER A 11 -0.64 27.05 -1.85
C SER A 11 0.22 25.86 -2.30
N ALA A 12 0.84 25.17 -1.35
CA ALA A 12 1.55 23.92 -1.61
C ALA A 12 0.56 22.84 -2.05
N ALA A 13 0.93 22.06 -3.07
CA ALA A 13 0.14 20.90 -3.46
C ALA A 13 0.45 19.73 -2.52
N LEU A 14 -0.56 18.89 -2.23
CA LEU A 14 -0.42 17.72 -1.38
C LEU A 14 -0.76 16.46 -2.16
N LEU A 15 0.02 15.40 -1.95
CA LEU A 15 -0.31 14.04 -2.35
C LEU A 15 -0.70 13.26 -1.09
N CYS A 16 -1.95 12.78 -1.03
CA CYS A 16 -2.47 12.08 0.14
C CYS A 16 -3.00 10.70 -0.26
N ALA A 17 -2.78 9.70 0.60
CA ALA A 17 -3.43 8.41 0.54
C ALA A 17 -3.99 8.06 1.92
N THR A 18 -5.23 7.58 1.96
CA THR A 18 -5.88 7.11 3.18
C THR A 18 -6.38 5.70 2.96
N TYR A 19 -6.00 4.81 3.85
CA TYR A 19 -6.49 3.44 3.94
C TYR A 19 -7.49 3.33 5.08
N SER A 20 -8.55 2.56 4.84
CA SER A 20 -9.57 2.24 5.82
C SER A 20 -9.97 0.79 5.67
N SER A 21 -10.17 0.09 6.79
CA SER A 21 -10.60 -1.30 6.82
C SER A 21 -11.53 -1.58 8.01
N PRO A 22 -12.45 -2.56 7.90
CA PRO A 22 -13.28 -2.98 9.04
C PRO A 22 -12.51 -3.65 10.18
N SER A 23 -11.41 -4.34 9.85
CA SER A 23 -10.65 -5.18 10.80
C SER A 23 -9.28 -4.60 11.17
N ASN A 24 -8.81 -3.61 10.41
CA ASN A 24 -7.46 -3.09 10.48
C ASN A 24 -7.49 -1.57 10.69
N ALA A 25 -6.60 -1.05 11.55
CA ALA A 25 -6.58 0.39 11.88
C ALA A 25 -6.32 1.26 10.64
N SER A 26 -7.07 2.35 10.45
CA SER A 26 -6.85 3.26 9.33
C SER A 26 -5.46 3.92 9.38
N PHE A 27 -4.89 4.23 8.22
CA PHE A 27 -3.68 5.05 8.15
C PHE A 27 -3.80 6.08 7.03
N THR A 28 -3.11 7.22 7.22
CA THR A 28 -3.01 8.27 6.22
C THR A 28 -1.54 8.62 6.02
N HIS A 29 -1.12 8.71 4.76
CA HIS A 29 0.17 9.26 4.39
C HIS A 29 -0.03 10.51 3.54
N THR A 30 0.72 11.57 3.86
CA THR A 30 0.65 12.86 3.18
C THR A 30 2.06 13.30 2.83
N MET A 31 2.25 13.66 1.58
CA MET A 31 3.49 14.23 1.06
C MET A 31 3.22 15.63 0.53
N SER A 32 4.04 16.59 0.98
CA SER A 32 4.01 17.93 0.43
C SER A 32 4.81 17.99 -0.87
N LEU A 33 4.20 18.59 -1.89
CA LEU A 33 4.83 18.88 -3.17
C LEU A 33 5.14 20.38 -3.26
N SER A 34 5.98 20.73 -4.23
CA SER A 34 6.25 22.14 -4.53
C SER A 34 4.96 22.89 -4.89
N THR A 35 5.05 24.22 -4.82
CA THR A 35 3.96 25.11 -5.16
C THR A 35 3.50 24.90 -6.61
N LEU A 36 2.23 25.19 -6.87
CA LEU A 36 1.60 24.92 -8.17
C LEU A 36 2.34 25.67 -9.29
N PRO A 37 2.69 24.99 -10.40
CA PRO A 37 3.54 25.57 -11.43
C PRO A 37 2.82 26.64 -12.25
N ARG A 38 3.47 27.79 -12.47
CA ARG A 38 2.96 28.89 -13.33
C ARG A 38 3.66 28.97 -14.69
N THR A 39 4.81 28.32 -14.83
CA THR A 39 5.62 28.28 -16.06
C THR A 39 5.86 26.84 -16.51
N THR A 40 6.23 26.66 -17.79
CA THR A 40 6.57 25.33 -18.32
C THR A 40 7.75 24.68 -17.60
N ALA A 41 8.76 25.47 -17.20
CA ALA A 41 9.89 24.98 -16.42
C ALA A 41 9.45 24.47 -15.05
N GLN A 42 8.67 25.26 -14.31
CA GLN A 42 8.09 24.83 -13.03
C GLN A 42 7.20 23.60 -13.20
N LYS A 43 6.44 23.50 -14.30
CA LYS A 43 5.60 22.33 -14.58
C LYS A 43 6.43 21.06 -14.76
N LYS A 44 7.56 21.13 -15.46
CA LYS A 44 8.49 19.97 -15.59
C LYS A 44 9.01 19.54 -14.22
N THR A 45 9.47 20.48 -13.41
CA THR A 45 9.96 20.20 -12.05
C THR A 45 8.86 19.61 -11.15
N TYR A 46 7.68 20.22 -11.15
CA TYR A 46 6.53 19.75 -10.38
C TYR A 46 6.12 18.32 -10.77
N LEU A 47 6.07 18.01 -12.07
CA LEU A 47 5.73 16.67 -12.54
C LEU A 47 6.82 15.63 -12.24
N ALA A 48 8.09 16.02 -12.21
CA ALA A 48 9.17 15.15 -11.76
C ALA A 48 9.04 14.83 -10.27
N ALA A 49 8.81 15.86 -9.45
CA ALA A 49 8.59 15.71 -8.01
C ALA A 49 7.34 14.87 -7.69
N LEU A 50 6.24 15.10 -8.42
CA LEU A 50 5.01 14.32 -8.26
C LEU A 50 5.25 12.84 -8.57
N ARG A 51 5.95 12.50 -9.66
CA ARG A 51 6.25 11.10 -9.99
C ARG A 51 7.08 10.42 -8.91
N GLN A 52 8.11 11.11 -8.41
CA GLN A 52 8.94 10.58 -7.33
C GLN A 52 8.11 10.39 -6.04
N ALA A 53 7.29 11.37 -5.68
CA ALA A 53 6.42 11.27 -4.52
C ALA A 53 5.40 10.13 -4.65
N THR A 54 4.83 9.91 -5.84
CA THR A 54 3.95 8.76 -6.09
C THR A 54 4.67 7.43 -5.91
N ALA A 55 5.90 7.29 -6.41
CA ALA A 55 6.67 6.06 -6.24
C ALA A 55 6.99 5.79 -4.75
N GLN A 56 7.35 6.83 -3.99
CA GLN A 56 7.58 6.72 -2.55
C GLN A 56 6.30 6.38 -1.78
N MET A 57 5.18 7.03 -2.11
CA MET A 57 3.86 6.73 -1.54
C MET A 57 3.47 5.27 -1.79
N GLN A 58 3.73 4.75 -3.00
CA GLN A 58 3.49 3.35 -3.33
C GLN A 58 4.31 2.40 -2.46
N GLU A 59 5.60 2.68 -2.27
CA GLU A 59 6.48 1.88 -1.41
C GLU A 59 5.97 1.85 0.03
N VAL A 60 5.59 3.02 0.57
CA VAL A 60 5.02 3.14 1.93
C VAL A 60 3.73 2.32 2.06
N VAL A 61 2.81 2.46 1.13
CA VAL A 61 1.53 1.73 1.14
C VAL A 61 1.77 0.22 1.04
N ASN A 62 2.64 -0.23 0.12
CA ASN A 62 2.95 -1.65 -0.03
C ASN A 62 3.54 -2.23 1.26
N LYS A 63 4.51 -1.53 1.86
CA LYS A 63 5.12 -1.96 3.12
C LYS A 63 4.09 -2.09 4.25
N GLU A 64 3.21 -1.11 4.38
CA GLU A 64 2.16 -1.09 5.40
C GLU A 64 1.16 -2.24 5.20
N LEU A 65 0.72 -2.48 3.97
CA LEU A 65 -0.20 -3.58 3.67
C LEU A 65 0.46 -4.95 3.85
N THR A 66 1.73 -5.11 3.45
CA THR A 66 2.48 -6.36 3.67
C THR A 66 2.61 -6.67 5.16
N ALA A 67 2.99 -5.68 5.99
CA ALA A 67 3.09 -5.88 7.43
C ALA A 67 1.76 -6.33 8.07
N ARG A 68 0.64 -5.77 7.59
CA ARG A 68 -0.71 -6.15 8.07
C ARG A 68 -1.11 -7.54 7.63
N MET A 69 -0.79 -7.95 6.39
CA MET A 69 -1.03 -9.31 5.94
C MET A 69 -0.25 -10.33 6.79
N GLU A 70 0.99 -10.01 7.17
CA GLU A 70 1.78 -10.87 8.06
C GLU A 70 1.16 -10.95 9.47
N GLU A 71 0.66 -9.83 10.01
CA GLU A 71 -0.03 -9.80 11.28
C GLU A 71 -1.34 -10.61 11.24
N ASP A 72 -2.13 -10.43 10.19
CA ASP A 72 -3.40 -11.15 9.99
C ASP A 72 -3.17 -12.66 9.81
N ASN A 73 -2.10 -13.05 9.10
CA ASN A 73 -1.70 -14.46 8.97
C ASN A 73 -1.33 -15.09 10.31
N LYS A 74 -0.59 -14.37 11.17
CA LYS A 74 -0.24 -14.83 12.53
C LYS A 74 -1.50 -15.00 13.39
N LYS A 75 -2.39 -14.00 13.39
CA LYS A 75 -3.69 -14.08 14.09
C LYS A 75 -4.54 -15.25 13.62
N ALA A 76 -4.58 -15.50 12.31
CA ALA A 76 -5.32 -16.63 11.75
C ALA A 76 -4.72 -17.99 12.14
N ALA A 77 -3.39 -18.08 12.25
CA ALA A 77 -2.71 -19.30 12.71
C ALA A 77 -2.92 -19.57 14.21
N GLU A 78 -2.88 -18.51 15.04
CA GLU A 78 -3.17 -18.58 16.48
C GLU A 78 -4.66 -18.85 16.75
N GLY A 79 -5.55 -18.37 15.89
CA GLY A 79 -7.00 -18.56 15.95
C GLY A 79 -7.50 -19.90 15.41
N LYS A 80 -6.62 -20.87 15.05
CA LYS A 80 -7.02 -22.21 14.58
C LYS A 80 -7.71 -23.09 15.65
N ASP A 81 -8.04 -22.55 16.82
CA ASP A 81 -9.02 -23.13 17.76
C ASP A 81 -10.45 -22.58 17.59
N SER A 82 -10.72 -21.69 16.63
CA SER A 82 -12.07 -21.18 16.39
C SER A 82 -12.35 -20.85 14.92
N VAL A 83 -12.78 -21.90 14.21
CA VAL A 83 -13.80 -21.90 13.15
C VAL A 83 -13.59 -20.95 11.96
N VAL A 84 -13.12 -21.57 10.87
CA VAL A 84 -13.61 -21.49 9.47
C VAL A 84 -14.28 -20.17 9.01
N ASN A 85 -13.67 -19.58 7.98
CA ASN A 85 -14.29 -19.11 6.73
C ASN A 85 -14.00 -17.64 6.40
N CYS A 86 -12.92 -17.39 5.65
CA CYS A 86 -12.81 -16.27 4.71
C CYS A 86 -11.96 -16.70 3.50
N GLY A 87 -12.63 -17.25 2.49
CA GLY A 87 -12.35 -17.12 1.06
C GLY A 87 -10.91 -17.24 0.54
N LYS A 88 -10.65 -18.38 -0.11
CA LYS A 88 -9.62 -18.66 -1.13
C LYS A 88 -8.15 -18.62 -0.67
N GLY A 89 -7.59 -19.83 -0.55
CA GLY A 89 -6.16 -20.06 -0.70
C GLY A 89 -5.44 -20.59 0.54
N GLN A 90 -6.03 -21.54 1.27
CA GLN A 90 -5.23 -22.47 2.08
C GLN A 90 -5.26 -23.81 1.37
N VAL A 91 -4.42 -23.94 0.33
CA VAL A 91 -3.85 -25.25 0.03
C VAL A 91 -2.78 -25.41 1.10
N ASP A 92 -2.99 -26.37 1.98
CA ASP A 92 -2.07 -26.70 3.06
C ASP A 92 -0.78 -27.21 2.38
N GLU A 93 0.30 -26.40 2.36
CA GLU A 93 1.58 -26.74 1.71
C GLU A 93 2.11 -28.10 2.20
N LYS A 94 1.73 -28.52 3.42
CA LYS A 94 2.06 -29.83 3.97
C LYS A 94 1.27 -30.99 3.35
N MET A 95 0.03 -30.77 2.90
CA MET A 95 -0.73 -31.79 2.16
C MET A 95 -0.30 -31.89 0.69
N GLU A 96 0.32 -30.86 0.12
CA GLU A 96 0.78 -30.87 -1.27
C GLU A 96 2.06 -31.72 -1.45
N GLU A 97 2.92 -31.82 -0.43
CA GLU A 97 4.11 -32.69 -0.43
C GLU A 97 3.78 -34.20 -0.35
N GLU A 98 2.72 -34.59 0.36
CA GLU A 98 2.37 -36.01 0.56
C GLU A 98 1.73 -36.67 -0.67
N ASN A 99 1.27 -35.89 -1.65
CA ASN A 99 0.62 -36.40 -2.87
C ASN A 99 1.53 -36.39 -4.12
N TYR A 100 2.81 -36.04 -3.97
CA TYR A 100 3.76 -35.96 -5.10
C TYR A 100 4.57 -37.25 -5.31
N GLY A 101 4.07 -38.40 -4.83
CA GLY A 101 4.83 -39.66 -4.75
C GLY A 101 4.19 -40.91 -5.33
N GLU A 102 2.96 -40.89 -5.84
CA GLU A 102 2.30 -42.10 -6.35
C GLU A 102 1.54 -41.81 -7.65
N GLU A 103 2.25 -41.72 -8.77
CA GLU A 103 1.61 -41.92 -10.08
C GLU A 103 1.23 -43.40 -10.18
N VAL A 104 -0.04 -43.73 -9.90
CA VAL A 104 -0.59 -45.01 -10.32
C VAL A 104 -0.75 -44.95 -11.84
N VAL A 105 0.30 -45.39 -12.54
CA VAL A 105 0.21 -45.77 -13.95
C VAL A 105 -0.72 -46.99 -14.00
N GLU A 106 -1.99 -46.81 -14.34
CA GLU A 106 -2.82 -47.93 -14.78
C GLU A 106 -2.37 -48.34 -16.18
N GLU A 107 -1.51 -49.36 -16.26
CA GLU A 107 -1.43 -50.22 -17.44
C GLU A 107 -2.52 -51.29 -17.34
N GLY A 108 -3.47 -51.29 -18.29
CA GLY A 108 -4.53 -52.30 -18.40
C GLY A 108 -5.38 -52.14 -19.66
#